data_AF-A0A957Z9C5-F1
#
_entry.id   AF-A0A957Z9C5-F1
#
_cell.length_a   1.000
_cell.length_b   1.000
_cell.length_c   1.000
_cell.angle_alpha   90.00
_cell.angle_beta   90.00
_cell.angle_gamma   90.00
#
_symmetry.space_group_name_H-M   'P 1'
#
loop_
_entity.id
_entity.type
_entity.pdbx_description
1 polymer ?
#
loop_
_entity_poly.entity_id
_entity_poly.type
_entity_poly.pdbx_seq_one_letter_code
_entity_poly.pdbx_strand_id
1 'polypeptide(L)'
;YLRGALDQAFHPDGLHAYPSDDVIRGDIQLAKDVGLNMLRCHIKINDPRYYYWADKLGLLIMYDIPSPDLDTPTMRRIVEETLPQVISRDFNSPSIMAWIIFNETWGLTEHHTAEGHRWLKSVVEKARKLDPTRLIEDNSVCKFDHVETDINSWHYYINDYHRVRQHIQRVVDETYPGSPFNYVGGDYVQKTAPLMNSEYGGISAAMGDQDIAWCFKYQTTELRKHAKICGYVYTELDDIEWEHNGFVNYDRSRKIYGYDFFVDGMSLVDLNSPDLVGLDAPPCQTVAPGSEFSAPLFVSHWGPAMSTAQVHWTLDLTDRFGQKQQVSQGVIPVHPQRFGVINVGALSVTLPEQAGLATLALRLEDDAGQIRCRNYVNLELRTDAAPAAEKLANGWALRIAPGHYQHTSWQWPMPFSAPDGAKFSAHGNGYVDYEVMIPTEVDATQISRIRLLAEMGARGGMA
;
A
#
# COMPACT_ATOMS: atom_id res chain seq x y z
N TYR A 1 0.45 -11.37 -13.00
CA TYR A 1 0.33 -10.08 -12.30
C TYR A 1 1.61 -9.82 -11.54
N LEU A 2 2.18 -8.63 -11.73
CA LEU A 2 3.41 -8.21 -11.06
C LEU A 2 3.06 -7.53 -9.73
N ARG A 3 3.73 -7.93 -8.66
CA ARG A 3 3.58 -7.36 -7.32
C ARG A 3 4.99 -7.07 -6.86
N GLY A 4 5.34 -5.80 -6.86
CA GLY A 4 6.66 -5.40 -6.42
C GLY A 4 6.66 -4.27 -5.42
N ALA A 5 7.86 -4.00 -4.97
CA ALA A 5 8.22 -2.85 -4.17
C ALA A 5 9.36 -2.10 -4.86
N LEU A 6 9.42 -0.80 -4.63
CA LEU A 6 10.60 -0.02 -4.93
C LEU A 6 11.73 -0.49 -4.00
N ASP A 7 12.90 -0.76 -4.56
CA ASP A 7 14.11 -1.09 -3.81
C ASP A 7 15.17 -0.04 -4.12
N GLN A 8 15.33 0.89 -3.18
CA GLN A 8 16.37 1.91 -3.22
C GLN A 8 17.71 1.39 -2.70
N ALA A 9 17.72 0.19 -2.09
CA ALA A 9 18.80 -0.49 -1.39
C ALA A 9 19.76 0.47 -0.69
N PHE A 10 19.18 1.20 0.26
CA PHE A 10 19.91 1.90 1.30
C PHE A 10 20.15 0.94 2.46
N HIS A 11 21.31 1.07 3.10
CA HIS A 11 21.73 0.25 4.22
C HIS A 11 22.23 1.13 5.36
N PRO A 12 21.79 0.88 6.61
CA PRO A 12 22.16 1.69 7.77
C PRO A 12 23.66 1.95 7.93
N ASP A 13 24.49 0.96 7.58
CA ASP A 13 25.95 1.01 7.75
C ASP A 13 26.72 1.45 6.50
N GLY A 14 26.06 1.53 5.34
CA GLY A 14 26.74 1.58 4.03
C GLY A 14 26.12 2.52 3.01
N LEU A 15 25.01 3.19 3.32
CA LEU A 15 24.17 3.91 2.34
C LEU A 15 23.92 3.00 1.13
N HIS A 16 24.61 3.20 0.01
CA HIS A 16 24.46 2.37 -1.20
C HIS A 16 25.32 1.09 -1.23
N ALA A 17 26.25 0.90 -0.29
CA ALA A 17 27.11 -0.28 -0.24
C ALA A 17 26.46 -1.39 0.61
N TYR A 18 26.25 -2.56 0.01
CA TYR A 18 25.80 -3.73 0.75
C TYR A 18 26.83 -4.16 1.80
N PRO A 19 26.45 -4.31 3.09
CA PRO A 19 27.37 -4.72 4.15
C PRO A 19 27.94 -6.13 3.97
N SER A 20 27.19 -7.04 3.34
CA SER A 20 27.61 -8.41 3.05
C SER A 20 26.76 -9.07 1.96
N ASP A 21 27.22 -10.21 1.43
CA ASP A 21 26.43 -11.02 0.47
C ASP A 21 25.14 -11.58 1.09
N ASP A 22 25.16 -11.88 2.40
CA ASP A 22 23.97 -12.36 3.11
C ASP A 22 22.88 -11.29 3.21
N VAL A 23 23.24 -10.00 3.28
CA VAL A 23 22.26 -8.89 3.24
C VAL A 23 21.61 -8.81 1.87
N ILE A 24 22.40 -8.91 0.78
CA ILE A 24 21.86 -8.95 -0.59
C ILE A 24 20.86 -10.10 -0.74
N ARG A 25 21.25 -11.32 -0.33
CA ARG A 25 20.34 -12.48 -0.35
C ARG A 25 19.11 -12.24 0.52
N GLY A 26 19.31 -11.62 1.68
CA GLY A 26 18.28 -11.30 2.66
C GLY A 26 17.19 -10.39 2.09
N ASP A 27 17.55 -9.32 1.39
CA ASP A 27 16.59 -8.39 0.79
C ASP A 27 15.75 -9.07 -0.33
N ILE A 28 16.38 -9.90 -1.16
CA ILE A 28 15.66 -10.70 -2.18
C ILE A 28 14.71 -11.72 -1.52
N GLN A 29 15.13 -12.38 -0.43
CA GLN A 29 14.27 -13.30 0.31
C GLN A 29 13.13 -12.56 1.03
N LEU A 30 13.41 -11.39 1.60
CA LEU A 30 12.42 -10.55 2.26
C LEU A 30 11.28 -10.20 1.30
N ALA A 31 11.59 -9.77 0.07
CA ALA A 31 10.57 -9.48 -0.94
C ALA A 31 9.63 -10.67 -1.17
N LYS A 32 10.17 -11.90 -1.20
CA LYS A 32 9.36 -13.11 -1.33
C LYS A 32 8.56 -13.43 -0.08
N ASP A 33 9.15 -13.24 1.10
CA ASP A 33 8.49 -13.48 2.39
C ASP A 33 7.30 -12.53 2.58
N VAL A 34 7.37 -11.32 2.00
CA VAL A 34 6.25 -10.37 1.98
C VAL A 34 5.27 -10.59 0.81
N GLY A 35 5.44 -11.67 0.04
CA GLY A 35 4.53 -12.09 -1.02
C GLY A 35 4.75 -11.44 -2.39
N LEU A 36 5.81 -10.65 -2.56
CA LEU A 36 6.15 -10.03 -3.83
C LEU A 36 6.78 -11.05 -4.78
N ASN A 37 6.68 -10.77 -6.08
CA ASN A 37 7.36 -11.54 -7.12
C ASN A 37 8.29 -10.70 -7.99
N MET A 38 8.47 -9.43 -7.62
CA MET A 38 9.27 -8.48 -8.36
C MET A 38 9.85 -7.41 -7.43
N LEU A 39 11.01 -6.86 -7.76
CA LEU A 39 11.52 -5.60 -7.21
C LEU A 39 11.83 -4.64 -8.34
N ARG A 40 11.63 -3.34 -8.09
CA ARG A 40 12.10 -2.26 -8.95
C ARG A 40 13.34 -1.62 -8.33
N CYS A 41 14.50 -1.89 -8.93
CA CYS A 41 15.77 -1.32 -8.50
C CYS A 41 15.83 0.16 -8.89
N HIS A 42 15.71 1.05 -7.92
CA HIS A 42 15.47 2.47 -8.17
C HIS A 42 16.75 3.23 -8.56
N ILE A 43 16.73 3.88 -9.73
CA ILE A 43 17.72 4.82 -10.30
C ILE A 43 19.20 4.51 -10.05
N LYS A 44 19.58 3.23 -9.94
CA LYS A 44 20.95 2.85 -9.58
C LYS A 44 21.37 1.53 -10.17
N ILE A 45 22.68 1.38 -10.31
CA ILE A 45 23.33 0.14 -10.74
C ILE A 45 23.73 -0.64 -9.49
N ASN A 46 23.02 -1.72 -9.16
CA ASN A 46 23.35 -2.55 -8.00
C ASN A 46 24.60 -3.42 -8.23
N ASP A 47 25.10 -3.97 -7.12
CA ASP A 47 26.12 -5.03 -7.12
C ASP A 47 25.63 -6.23 -7.95
N PRO A 48 26.45 -6.82 -8.85
CA PRO A 48 26.03 -7.97 -9.66
C PRO A 48 25.47 -9.15 -8.87
N ARG A 49 25.87 -9.30 -7.59
CA ARG A 49 25.35 -10.34 -6.69
C ARG A 49 23.86 -10.18 -6.39
N TYR A 50 23.32 -8.96 -6.50
CA TYR A 50 21.89 -8.70 -6.36
C TYR A 50 21.09 -9.46 -7.42
N TYR A 51 21.48 -9.32 -8.69
CA TYR A 51 20.83 -10.03 -9.80
C TYR A 51 21.10 -11.54 -9.73
N TYR A 52 22.30 -11.96 -9.30
CA TYR A 52 22.57 -13.37 -9.04
C TYR A 52 21.60 -13.98 -8.01
N TRP A 53 21.33 -13.29 -6.89
CA TRP A 53 20.39 -13.80 -5.89
C TRP A 53 18.95 -13.75 -6.37
N ALA A 54 18.55 -12.73 -7.14
CA ALA A 54 17.25 -12.67 -7.79
C ALA A 54 17.05 -13.87 -8.75
N ASP A 55 18.07 -14.21 -9.55
CA ASP A 55 18.08 -15.39 -10.42
C ASP A 55 17.95 -16.70 -9.65
N LYS A 56 18.70 -16.83 -8.54
CA LYS A 56 18.70 -18.06 -7.72
C LYS A 56 17.41 -18.27 -6.96
N LEU A 57 16.82 -17.18 -6.45
CA LEU A 57 15.62 -17.24 -5.62
C LEU A 57 14.34 -17.12 -6.46
N GLY A 58 14.41 -16.70 -7.73
CA GLY A 58 13.26 -16.59 -8.61
C GLY A 58 12.41 -15.38 -8.28
N LEU A 59 13.01 -14.19 -8.35
CA LEU A 59 12.36 -12.89 -8.19
C LEU A 59 12.63 -12.05 -9.44
N LEU A 60 11.61 -11.40 -10.01
CA LEU A 60 11.78 -10.56 -11.19
C LEU A 60 12.38 -9.20 -10.81
N ILE A 61 13.22 -8.64 -11.68
CA ILE A 61 13.80 -7.32 -11.49
C ILE A 61 13.35 -6.40 -12.61
N MET A 62 12.85 -5.23 -12.22
CA MET A 62 12.66 -4.07 -13.07
C MET A 62 13.82 -3.12 -12.77
N TYR A 63 14.66 -2.84 -13.76
CA TYR A 63 15.98 -2.27 -13.52
C TYR A 63 16.09 -0.86 -14.11
N ASP A 64 16.07 0.14 -13.21
CA ASP A 64 16.34 1.53 -13.57
C ASP A 64 17.82 1.80 -13.85
N ILE A 65 18.07 2.51 -14.94
CA ILE A 65 19.34 3.17 -15.19
C ILE A 65 19.40 4.45 -14.34
N PRO A 66 20.58 4.87 -13.85
CA PRO A 66 20.70 6.12 -13.11
C PRO A 66 20.13 7.32 -13.86
N SER A 67 19.17 7.98 -13.25
CA SER A 67 18.54 9.18 -13.79
C SER A 67 19.26 10.43 -13.29
N PRO A 68 19.81 11.26 -14.18
CA PRO A 68 20.49 12.49 -13.82
C PRO A 68 19.48 13.63 -13.57
N ASP A 69 19.94 14.78 -13.09
CA ASP A 69 19.07 15.93 -12.81
C ASP A 69 18.71 16.74 -14.08
N LEU A 70 19.71 17.01 -14.94
CA LEU A 70 19.58 17.94 -16.07
C LEU A 70 19.86 17.29 -17.43
N ASP A 71 19.14 17.74 -18.46
CA ASP A 71 19.42 17.37 -19.85
C ASP A 71 20.51 18.28 -20.46
N THR A 72 21.76 17.82 -20.44
CA THR A 72 22.91 18.54 -21.03
C THR A 72 23.69 17.64 -21.98
N PRO A 73 24.46 18.18 -22.95
CA PRO A 73 25.28 17.35 -23.84
C PRO A 73 26.24 16.40 -23.11
N THR A 74 26.77 16.82 -21.96
CA THR A 74 27.62 15.98 -21.11
C THR A 74 26.81 14.85 -20.47
N MET A 75 25.63 15.16 -19.92
CA MET A 75 24.74 14.15 -19.34
C MET A 75 24.32 13.13 -20.40
N ARG A 76 23.83 13.59 -21.56
CA ARG A 76 23.36 12.71 -22.64
C ARG A 76 24.45 11.70 -23.03
N ARG A 77 25.70 12.18 -23.14
CA ARG A 77 26.87 11.33 -23.37
C ARG A 77 27.07 10.29 -22.28
N ILE A 78 26.99 10.68 -21.00
CA ILE A 78 27.13 9.75 -19.86
C ILE A 78 26.07 8.66 -19.93
N VAL A 79 24.80 9.00 -20.17
CA VAL A 79 23.72 8.00 -20.33
C VAL A 79 24.01 7.08 -21.51
N GLU A 80 24.37 7.64 -22.66
CA GLU A 80 24.68 6.88 -23.88
C GLU A 80 25.90 5.96 -23.74
N GLU A 81 26.88 6.32 -22.91
CA GLU A 81 28.06 5.51 -22.59
C GLU A 81 27.78 4.46 -21.51
N THR A 82 26.93 4.78 -20.53
CA THR A 82 26.61 3.90 -19.39
C THR A 82 25.67 2.77 -19.79
N LEU A 83 24.61 3.08 -20.55
CA LEU A 83 23.57 2.12 -20.93
C LEU A 83 24.12 0.83 -21.58
N PRO A 84 25.04 0.88 -22.58
CA PRO A 84 25.61 -0.33 -23.16
C PRO A 84 26.45 -1.15 -22.17
N GLN A 85 27.12 -0.49 -21.23
CA GLN A 85 27.96 -1.18 -20.24
C GLN A 85 27.11 -1.93 -19.23
N VAL A 86 26.03 -1.31 -18.73
CA VAL A 86 25.07 -1.94 -17.80
C VAL A 86 24.39 -3.13 -18.47
N ILE A 87 23.80 -2.92 -19.65
CA ILE A 87 23.13 -4.01 -20.37
C ILE A 87 24.11 -5.14 -20.63
N SER A 88 25.32 -4.85 -21.14
CA SER A 88 26.33 -5.89 -21.42
C SER A 88 26.73 -6.68 -20.17
N ARG A 89 26.89 -6.01 -19.02
CA ARG A 89 27.26 -6.64 -17.74
C ARG A 89 26.19 -7.63 -17.28
N ASP A 90 24.93 -7.22 -17.32
CA ASP A 90 23.83 -7.92 -16.65
C ASP A 90 22.88 -8.67 -17.61
N PHE A 91 23.13 -8.62 -18.93
CA PHE A 91 22.35 -9.28 -19.99
C PHE A 91 21.95 -10.73 -19.70
N ASN A 92 22.87 -11.48 -19.09
CA ASN A 92 22.70 -12.91 -18.82
C ASN A 92 21.87 -13.22 -17.57
N SER A 93 21.38 -12.20 -16.85
CA SER A 93 20.52 -12.40 -15.69
C SER A 93 19.06 -12.58 -16.13
N PRO A 94 18.47 -13.78 -16.01
CA PRO A 94 17.08 -14.04 -16.42
C PRO A 94 16.03 -13.36 -15.52
N SER A 95 16.37 -12.97 -14.30
CA SER A 95 15.48 -12.22 -13.41
C SER A 95 15.14 -10.83 -13.95
N ILE A 96 16.06 -10.18 -14.67
CA ILE A 96 15.81 -8.88 -15.27
C ILE A 96 14.78 -9.03 -16.39
N MET A 97 13.57 -8.51 -16.14
CA MET A 97 12.45 -8.56 -17.08
C MET A 97 12.30 -7.28 -17.91
N ALA A 98 12.77 -6.14 -17.38
CA ALA A 98 12.63 -4.85 -18.02
C ALA A 98 13.74 -3.88 -17.61
N TRP A 99 14.10 -3.01 -18.55
CA TRP A 99 15.03 -1.89 -18.37
C TRP A 99 14.26 -0.57 -18.36
N ILE A 100 14.45 0.24 -17.34
CA ILE A 100 13.87 1.59 -17.25
C ILE A 100 14.96 2.61 -17.54
N ILE A 101 14.79 3.43 -18.59
CA ILE A 101 15.82 4.36 -19.02
C ILE A 101 15.87 5.61 -18.13
N PHE A 102 14.71 6.19 -17.81
CA PHE A 102 14.59 7.35 -16.93
C PHE A 102 13.46 7.19 -15.90
N ASN A 103 13.54 7.94 -14.80
CA ASN A 103 12.53 8.01 -13.77
C ASN A 103 11.97 9.44 -13.68
N GLU A 104 10.65 9.60 -13.65
CA GLU A 104 9.91 10.84 -13.36
C GLU A 104 10.37 12.08 -14.14
N THR A 105 10.85 11.86 -15.37
CA THR A 105 11.36 12.92 -16.26
C THR A 105 12.67 13.56 -15.73
N TRP A 106 13.33 12.93 -14.75
CA TRP A 106 14.63 13.36 -14.24
C TRP A 106 15.68 13.20 -15.35
N GLY A 107 16.37 14.29 -15.68
CA GLY A 107 17.32 14.31 -16.79
C GLY A 107 16.66 14.54 -18.14
N LEU A 108 15.34 14.74 -18.20
CA LEU A 108 14.60 15.04 -19.43
C LEU A 108 14.11 16.50 -19.39
N THR A 109 14.97 17.48 -19.10
CA THR A 109 14.55 18.90 -19.04
C THR A 109 14.12 19.47 -20.40
N GLU A 110 14.55 18.86 -21.52
CA GLU A 110 14.11 19.22 -22.89
C GLU A 110 12.90 18.39 -23.37
N HIS A 111 12.20 17.69 -22.48
CA HIS A 111 11.05 16.81 -22.80
C HIS A 111 9.81 17.53 -23.32
N HIS A 112 9.83 18.85 -23.43
CA HIS A 112 8.78 19.64 -24.08
C HIS A 112 9.07 19.88 -25.58
N THR A 113 10.23 19.45 -26.07
CA THR A 113 10.70 19.70 -27.43
C THR A 113 10.68 18.44 -28.30
N ALA A 114 10.50 18.63 -29.61
CA ALA A 114 10.63 17.53 -30.57
C ALA A 114 12.05 16.93 -30.61
N GLU A 115 13.08 17.69 -30.22
CA GLU A 115 14.45 17.18 -30.12
C GLU A 115 14.62 16.25 -28.92
N GLY A 116 14.13 16.65 -27.74
CA GLY A 116 14.12 15.81 -26.54
C GLY A 116 13.42 14.48 -26.78
N HIS A 117 12.23 14.50 -27.41
CA HIS A 117 11.51 13.27 -27.78
C HIS A 117 12.32 12.38 -28.72
N ARG A 118 12.96 12.95 -29.76
CA ARG A 118 13.81 12.19 -30.70
C ARG A 118 15.01 11.58 -30.00
N TRP A 119 15.63 12.30 -29.07
CA TRP A 119 16.77 11.80 -28.31
C TRP A 119 16.36 10.64 -27.40
N LEU A 120 15.33 10.80 -26.56
CA LEU A 120 14.81 9.72 -25.70
C LEU A 120 14.49 8.46 -26.53
N LYS A 121 13.77 8.63 -27.64
CA LYS A 121 13.45 7.53 -28.56
C LYS A 121 14.72 6.84 -29.08
N SER A 122 15.76 7.60 -29.41
CA SER A 122 17.03 7.02 -29.89
C SER A 122 17.74 6.19 -28.81
N VAL A 123 17.64 6.58 -27.54
CA VAL A 123 18.19 5.83 -26.39
C VAL A 123 17.40 4.54 -26.16
N VAL A 124 16.07 4.60 -26.22
CA VAL A 124 15.18 3.42 -26.15
C VAL A 124 15.47 2.44 -27.30
N GLU A 125 15.59 2.93 -28.53
CA GLU A 125 15.95 2.11 -29.69
C GLU A 125 17.33 1.47 -29.55
N LYS A 126 18.28 2.17 -28.93
CA LYS A 126 19.61 1.63 -28.61
C LYS A 126 19.50 0.51 -27.58
N ALA A 127 18.75 0.71 -26.48
CA ALA A 127 18.51 -0.32 -25.47
C ALA A 127 17.89 -1.58 -26.10
N ARG A 128 16.86 -1.41 -26.94
CA ARG A 128 16.20 -2.51 -27.65
C ARG A 128 17.11 -3.28 -28.59
N LYS A 129 18.10 -2.63 -29.21
CA LYS A 129 19.11 -3.30 -30.05
C LYS A 129 20.14 -4.06 -29.22
N LEU A 130 20.50 -3.54 -28.05
CA LEU A 130 21.44 -4.17 -27.13
C LEU A 130 20.80 -5.39 -26.45
N ASP A 131 19.53 -5.29 -26.07
CA ASP A 131 18.75 -6.37 -25.49
C ASP A 131 17.36 -6.48 -26.12
N PRO A 132 17.22 -7.30 -27.18
CA PRO A 132 15.94 -7.50 -27.87
C PRO A 132 14.99 -8.44 -27.12
N THR A 133 15.39 -8.95 -25.95
CA THR A 133 14.65 -10.02 -25.24
C THR A 133 13.90 -9.52 -24.01
N ARG A 134 14.16 -8.28 -23.56
CA ARG A 134 13.55 -7.63 -22.40
C ARG A 134 12.67 -6.46 -22.85
N LEU A 135 11.73 -6.07 -21.98
CA LEU A 135 10.91 -4.88 -22.18
C LEU A 135 11.73 -3.62 -21.88
N ILE A 136 11.47 -2.54 -22.61
CA ILE A 136 12.08 -1.23 -22.35
C ILE A 136 10.99 -0.23 -21.95
N GLU A 137 11.17 0.40 -20.80
CA GLU A 137 10.41 1.56 -20.36
C GLU A 137 11.25 2.81 -20.56
N ASP A 138 10.71 3.80 -21.27
CA ASP A 138 11.45 5.02 -21.61
C ASP A 138 11.63 5.94 -20.41
N ASN A 139 10.55 6.20 -19.68
CA ASN A 139 10.47 7.05 -18.50
C ASN A 139 9.40 6.42 -17.59
N SER A 140 9.70 6.21 -16.31
CA SER A 140 8.66 5.87 -15.33
C SER A 140 7.93 7.14 -14.93
N VAL A 141 6.78 7.40 -15.55
CA VAL A 141 6.18 8.74 -15.63
C VAL A 141 5.40 9.13 -14.37
N CYS A 142 5.59 10.37 -13.92
CA CYS A 142 4.69 11.03 -12.98
C CYS A 142 3.88 12.18 -13.59
N LYS A 143 4.15 12.55 -14.86
CA LYS A 143 3.56 13.71 -15.55
C LYS A 143 2.74 13.35 -16.79
N PHE A 144 2.37 12.08 -16.94
CA PHE A 144 1.64 11.58 -18.08
C PHE A 144 2.37 11.78 -19.42
N ASP A 145 3.69 11.53 -19.44
CA ASP A 145 4.60 11.98 -20.48
C ASP A 145 5.48 10.85 -21.03
N HIS A 146 4.91 9.70 -21.38
CA HIS A 146 5.64 8.71 -22.18
C HIS A 146 5.85 9.19 -23.62
N VAL A 147 6.87 8.64 -24.28
CA VAL A 147 7.20 8.84 -25.69
C VAL A 147 7.15 7.51 -26.45
N GLU A 148 7.99 6.54 -26.11
CA GLU A 148 8.08 5.22 -26.77
C GLU A 148 8.42 4.15 -25.74
N THR A 149 7.40 3.45 -25.23
CA THR A 149 7.55 2.47 -24.14
C THR A 149 6.90 1.14 -24.47
N ASP A 150 7.47 0.05 -23.95
CA ASP A 150 6.86 -1.28 -23.96
C ASP A 150 5.90 -1.49 -22.77
N ILE A 151 5.96 -0.64 -21.74
CA ILE A 151 5.11 -0.67 -20.54
C ILE A 151 4.51 0.71 -20.35
N ASN A 152 3.18 0.83 -20.42
CA ASN A 152 2.49 2.08 -20.12
C ASN A 152 2.37 2.16 -18.59
N SER A 153 3.30 2.89 -17.96
CA SER A 153 3.45 2.95 -16.52
C SER A 153 2.97 4.28 -15.95
N TRP A 154 2.62 4.37 -14.67
CA TRP A 154 2.31 5.68 -14.06
C TRP A 154 2.54 5.66 -12.56
N HIS A 155 2.86 6.84 -12.02
CA HIS A 155 3.07 7.06 -10.59
C HIS A 155 1.92 7.86 -9.97
N TYR A 156 1.63 7.63 -8.68
CA TYR A 156 0.85 8.57 -7.88
C TYR A 156 1.14 8.46 -6.37
N TYR A 157 1.06 9.59 -5.66
CA TYR A 157 1.19 9.64 -4.20
C TYR A 157 -0.03 10.35 -3.60
N ILE A 158 -1.05 9.57 -3.21
CA ILE A 158 -2.35 10.10 -2.76
C ILE A 158 -2.76 9.38 -1.48
N ASN A 159 -2.98 10.14 -0.40
CA ASN A 159 -3.42 9.61 0.89
C ASN A 159 -4.90 9.90 1.19
N ASP A 160 -5.77 9.66 0.21
CA ASP A 160 -7.22 9.82 0.33
C ASP A 160 -7.91 8.79 -0.57
N TYR A 161 -8.81 8.00 0.01
CA TYR A 161 -9.47 6.90 -0.70
C TYR A 161 -10.27 7.39 -1.91
N HIS A 162 -11.05 8.45 -1.77
CA HIS A 162 -11.91 8.92 -2.86
C HIS A 162 -11.09 9.48 -4.04
N ARG A 163 -10.03 10.22 -3.75
CA ARG A 163 -9.08 10.71 -4.75
C ARG A 163 -8.31 9.58 -5.42
N VAL A 164 -7.86 8.56 -4.67
CA VAL A 164 -7.23 7.35 -5.23
C VAL A 164 -8.19 6.65 -6.19
N ARG A 165 -9.42 6.39 -5.75
CA ARG A 165 -10.45 5.74 -6.57
C ARG A 165 -10.70 6.51 -7.87
N GLN A 166 -10.90 7.82 -7.78
CA GLN A 166 -11.13 8.68 -8.94
C GLN A 166 -9.93 8.67 -9.89
N HIS A 167 -8.71 8.76 -9.34
CA HIS A 167 -7.48 8.78 -10.11
C HIS A 167 -7.25 7.46 -10.86
N ILE A 168 -7.32 6.32 -10.17
CA ILE A 168 -7.15 4.99 -10.77
C ILE A 168 -8.22 4.76 -11.84
N GLN A 169 -9.49 5.08 -11.55
CA GLN A 169 -10.57 4.94 -12.53
C GLN A 169 -10.31 5.76 -13.80
N ARG A 170 -9.86 7.01 -13.65
CA ARG A 170 -9.48 7.86 -14.78
C ARG A 170 -8.37 7.23 -15.62
N VAL A 171 -7.29 6.76 -14.98
CA VAL A 171 -6.18 6.09 -15.68
C VAL A 171 -6.67 4.87 -16.46
N VAL A 172 -7.51 4.05 -15.85
CA VAL A 172 -8.08 2.84 -16.48
C VAL A 172 -8.99 3.18 -17.65
N ASP A 173 -9.82 4.21 -17.53
CA ASP A 173 -10.78 4.62 -18.57
C ASP A 173 -10.07 5.31 -19.74
N GLU A 174 -9.09 6.15 -19.46
CA GLU A 174 -8.31 6.87 -20.47
C GLU A 174 -7.22 5.99 -21.12
N THR A 175 -6.97 4.77 -20.62
CA THR A 175 -6.03 3.82 -21.26
C THR A 175 -6.76 2.89 -22.24
N TYR A 176 -6.56 3.15 -23.54
CA TYR A 176 -7.02 2.33 -24.66
C TYR A 176 -6.14 2.57 -25.90
N PRO A 177 -6.07 1.63 -26.86
CA PRO A 177 -5.32 1.83 -28.10
C PRO A 177 -5.75 3.10 -28.85
N GLY A 178 -4.80 3.99 -29.13
CA GLY A 178 -5.01 5.30 -29.73
C GLY A 178 -5.17 6.46 -28.73
N SER A 179 -5.21 6.20 -27.42
CA SER A 179 -5.34 7.26 -26.42
C SER A 179 -4.05 8.09 -26.30
N PRO A 180 -4.12 9.44 -26.29
CA PRO A 180 -2.97 10.28 -25.98
C PRO A 180 -2.68 10.37 -24.47
N PHE A 181 -3.56 9.83 -23.62
CA PHE A 181 -3.37 9.86 -22.17
C PHE A 181 -2.12 9.09 -21.75
N ASN A 182 -1.36 9.67 -20.82
CA ASN A 182 -0.07 9.16 -20.36
C ASN A 182 1.08 9.27 -21.36
N TYR A 183 0.90 10.02 -22.46
CA TYR A 183 1.92 10.31 -23.45
C TYR A 183 2.06 11.83 -23.68
N VAL A 184 3.19 12.25 -24.25
CA VAL A 184 3.47 13.65 -24.63
C VAL A 184 2.52 14.25 -25.70
N GLY A 185 1.59 13.45 -26.23
CA GLY A 185 0.60 13.87 -27.22
C GLY A 185 1.12 13.93 -28.65
N GLY A 186 0.27 14.39 -29.59
CA GLY A 186 0.55 14.34 -31.01
C GLY A 186 0.47 12.91 -31.56
N ASP A 187 1.53 12.44 -32.22
CA ASP A 187 1.59 11.08 -32.77
C ASP A 187 1.95 10.00 -31.72
N TYR A 188 2.26 10.41 -30.48
CA TYR A 188 2.58 9.52 -29.37
C TYR A 188 1.30 9.17 -28.61
N VAL A 189 0.88 7.92 -28.73
CA VAL A 189 -0.36 7.40 -28.15
C VAL A 189 -0.16 5.99 -27.62
N GLN A 190 -1.02 5.58 -26.70
CA GLN A 190 -1.13 4.22 -26.22
C GLN A 190 -1.34 3.27 -27.40
N LYS A 191 -0.45 2.30 -27.57
CA LYS A 191 -0.60 1.21 -28.55
C LYS A 191 -1.24 0.01 -27.86
N THR A 192 -0.45 -1.05 -27.65
CA THR A 192 -0.85 -2.28 -26.96
C THR A 192 -0.02 -2.53 -25.70
N ALA A 193 0.74 -1.52 -25.24
CA ALA A 193 1.58 -1.66 -24.06
C ALA A 193 0.71 -1.98 -22.82
N PRO A 194 1.06 -2.99 -22.02
CA PRO A 194 0.34 -3.29 -20.78
C PRO A 194 0.40 -2.10 -19.82
N LEU A 195 -0.70 -1.89 -19.11
CA LEU A 195 -0.86 -0.82 -18.13
C LEU A 195 -0.37 -1.31 -16.75
N MET A 196 0.66 -0.68 -16.19
CA MET A 196 1.22 -1.02 -14.88
C MET A 196 1.40 0.20 -13.98
N ASN A 197 1.01 0.15 -12.70
CA ASN A 197 1.41 1.23 -11.80
C ASN A 197 2.86 0.97 -11.34
N SER A 198 3.83 1.75 -11.81
CA SER A 198 5.26 1.54 -11.50
C SER A 198 5.72 2.25 -10.23
N GLU A 199 4.84 3.00 -9.58
CA GLU A 199 5.04 3.52 -8.23
C GLU A 199 3.71 4.03 -7.61
N TYR A 200 3.43 3.65 -6.37
CA TYR A 200 2.39 4.30 -5.56
C TYR A 200 2.71 4.29 -4.07
N GLY A 201 2.18 5.29 -3.35
CA GLY A 201 2.28 5.37 -1.90
C GLY A 201 1.28 6.36 -1.30
N GLY A 202 0.88 6.13 -0.05
CA GLY A 202 0.09 7.09 0.73
C GLY A 202 0.94 8.01 1.61
N ILE A 203 2.24 7.73 1.73
CA ILE A 203 3.17 8.44 2.61
C ILE A 203 4.39 8.77 1.74
N SER A 204 4.76 10.05 1.72
CA SER A 204 5.85 10.60 0.90
C SER A 204 7.04 10.99 1.78
N ALA A 205 8.16 11.34 1.15
CA ALA A 205 9.35 11.83 1.82
C ALA A 205 9.03 12.92 2.85
N ALA A 206 9.69 12.83 4.01
CA ALA A 206 9.53 13.76 5.14
C ALA A 206 8.11 13.86 5.74
N MET A 207 7.17 12.98 5.38
CA MET A 207 5.85 12.92 6.02
C MET A 207 5.88 12.24 7.41
N GLY A 208 7.04 11.76 7.85
CA GLY A 208 7.23 11.03 9.10
C GLY A 208 6.69 9.60 9.07
N ASP A 209 6.78 8.93 10.20
CA ASP A 209 6.29 7.58 10.44
C ASP A 209 4.77 7.58 10.60
N GLN A 210 4.08 7.09 9.58
CA GLN A 210 2.61 7.01 9.50
C GLN A 210 2.20 5.57 9.23
N ASP A 211 0.94 5.26 9.52
CA ASP A 211 0.39 3.92 9.30
C ASP A 211 0.30 3.56 7.81
N ILE A 212 1.32 2.84 7.32
CA ILE A 212 1.35 2.28 5.97
C ILE A 212 0.29 1.19 5.78
N ALA A 213 -0.12 0.48 6.84
CA ALA A 213 -1.02 -0.66 6.76
C ALA A 213 -2.38 -0.21 6.24
N TRP A 214 -2.82 0.98 6.67
CA TRP A 214 -4.02 1.62 6.17
C TRP A 214 -3.93 1.90 4.67
N CYS A 215 -2.93 2.66 4.25
CA CYS A 215 -2.85 3.17 2.88
C CYS A 215 -2.48 2.07 1.86
N PHE A 216 -1.62 1.13 2.23
CA PHE A 216 -1.30 -0.03 1.39
C PHE A 216 -2.55 -0.87 1.11
N LYS A 217 -3.38 -1.17 2.13
CA LYS A 217 -4.55 -2.04 1.98
C LYS A 217 -5.58 -1.48 0.99
N TYR A 218 -6.02 -0.23 1.17
CA TYR A 218 -7.10 0.31 0.32
C TYR A 218 -6.61 0.59 -1.10
N GLN A 219 -5.38 1.10 -1.27
CA GLN A 219 -4.84 1.39 -2.60
C GLN A 219 -4.61 0.12 -3.40
N THR A 220 -4.03 -0.91 -2.78
CA THR A 220 -3.81 -2.22 -3.41
C THR A 220 -5.14 -2.88 -3.77
N THR A 221 -6.13 -2.83 -2.88
CA THR A 221 -7.47 -3.37 -3.17
C THR A 221 -8.09 -2.65 -4.37
N GLU A 222 -7.93 -1.33 -4.48
CA GLU A 222 -8.48 -0.58 -5.61
C GLU A 222 -7.76 -0.84 -6.93
N LEU A 223 -6.43 -0.89 -6.94
CA LEU A 223 -5.66 -1.29 -8.14
C LEU A 223 -6.09 -2.69 -8.63
N ARG A 224 -6.27 -3.62 -7.70
CA ARG A 224 -6.57 -5.03 -7.98
C ARG A 224 -7.99 -5.29 -8.46
N LYS A 225 -8.89 -4.32 -8.33
CA LYS A 225 -10.24 -4.33 -8.89
C LYS A 225 -10.25 -4.18 -10.42
N HIS A 226 -9.18 -3.64 -11.01
CA HIS A 226 -9.13 -3.34 -12.44
C HIS A 226 -8.30 -4.37 -13.22
N ALA A 227 -8.97 -5.19 -14.04
CA ALA A 227 -8.31 -6.22 -14.86
C ALA A 227 -7.31 -5.65 -15.89
N LYS A 228 -7.43 -4.37 -16.27
CA LYS A 228 -6.48 -3.70 -17.18
C LYS A 228 -5.10 -3.48 -16.56
N ILE A 229 -5.02 -3.38 -15.24
CA ILE A 229 -3.76 -3.13 -14.52
C ILE A 229 -3.04 -4.46 -14.37
N CYS A 230 -1.84 -4.61 -14.94
CA CYS A 230 -1.10 -5.87 -14.94
C CYS A 230 -0.17 -6.05 -13.74
N GLY A 231 0.05 -4.99 -12.97
CA GLY A 231 0.91 -4.99 -11.80
C GLY A 231 1.00 -3.66 -11.08
N TYR A 232 1.69 -3.69 -9.94
CA TYR A 232 2.01 -2.51 -9.14
C TYR A 232 3.43 -2.58 -8.56
N VAL A 233 3.97 -1.43 -8.17
CA VAL A 233 5.17 -1.25 -7.34
C VAL A 233 4.81 -0.32 -6.19
N TYR A 234 4.84 -0.83 -4.96
CA TYR A 234 4.64 0.00 -3.76
C TYR A 234 5.96 0.68 -3.36
N THR A 235 5.94 1.95 -3.01
CA THR A 235 7.08 2.61 -2.36
C THR A 235 6.97 2.38 -0.84
N GLU A 236 7.80 1.54 -0.20
CA GLU A 236 8.97 0.80 -0.71
C GLU A 236 9.24 -0.55 0.02
N LEU A 237 10.35 -1.25 -0.28
CA LEU A 237 10.69 -2.55 0.34
C LEU A 237 11.02 -2.40 1.82
N ASP A 238 11.90 -1.47 2.15
CA ASP A 238 12.38 -1.13 3.49
C ASP A 238 12.49 0.38 3.61
N ASP A 239 12.19 0.94 4.80
CA ASP A 239 12.33 2.39 5.02
C ASP A 239 13.76 2.86 4.69
N ILE A 240 13.90 4.10 4.24
CA ILE A 240 15.18 4.80 4.14
C ILE A 240 15.20 6.03 5.06
N GLU A 241 16.30 6.78 5.09
CA GLU A 241 16.54 7.83 6.10
C GLU A 241 15.44 8.91 6.19
N TRP A 242 14.75 9.20 5.08
CA TRP A 242 13.73 10.25 5.01
C TRP A 242 12.34 9.74 4.58
N GLU A 243 12.20 8.45 4.24
CA GLU A 243 10.97 7.80 3.80
C GLU A 243 10.67 6.61 4.73
N HIS A 244 9.54 6.67 5.44
CA HIS A 244 9.14 5.67 6.44
C HIS A 244 7.94 4.85 5.96
N ASN A 245 7.89 4.60 4.65
CA ASN A 245 6.79 3.96 3.95
C ASN A 245 7.13 2.52 3.48
N GLY A 246 8.24 1.94 3.92
CA GLY A 246 8.69 0.60 3.54
C GLY A 246 7.91 -0.54 4.20
N PHE A 247 7.93 -1.74 3.62
CA PHE A 247 7.30 -2.93 4.23
C PHE A 247 7.95 -3.35 5.56
N VAL A 248 9.22 -3.00 5.75
CA VAL A 248 9.99 -3.18 6.99
C VAL A 248 10.67 -1.87 7.37
N ASN A 249 11.13 -1.76 8.61
CA ASN A 249 11.92 -0.62 9.05
C ASN A 249 13.30 -0.61 8.36
N TYR A 250 14.06 0.49 8.49
CA TYR A 250 15.35 0.66 7.82
C TYR A 250 16.38 -0.44 8.16
N ASP A 251 16.33 -0.97 9.38
CA ASP A 251 17.15 -2.09 9.84
C ASP A 251 16.58 -3.49 9.48
N ARG A 252 15.58 -3.53 8.59
CA ARG A 252 14.78 -4.70 8.18
C ARG A 252 13.95 -5.33 9.30
N SER A 253 13.81 -4.66 10.45
CA SER A 253 12.90 -5.13 11.50
C SER A 253 11.44 -5.00 11.05
N ARG A 254 10.60 -5.94 11.51
CA ARG A 254 9.21 -6.05 11.05
C ARG A 254 8.36 -4.90 11.56
N LYS A 255 7.52 -4.33 10.68
CA LYS A 255 6.42 -3.44 11.06
C LYS A 255 5.20 -4.23 11.54
N ILE A 256 4.35 -3.58 12.33
CA ILE A 256 3.09 -4.14 12.82
C ILE A 256 1.95 -3.58 11.96
N TYR A 257 1.28 -4.46 11.20
CA TYR A 257 0.19 -4.07 10.30
C TYR A 257 -1.21 -4.15 10.96
N GLY A 258 -1.35 -4.97 12.00
CA GLY A 258 -2.62 -5.13 12.73
C GLY A 258 -3.78 -5.75 11.94
N TYR A 259 -3.56 -6.29 10.75
CA TYR A 259 -4.63 -6.92 9.96
C TYR A 259 -5.24 -8.15 10.65
N ASP A 260 -4.42 -8.90 11.38
CA ASP A 260 -4.80 -10.07 12.16
C ASP A 260 -5.75 -9.73 13.31
N PHE A 261 -5.75 -8.48 13.78
CA PHE A 261 -6.78 -8.00 14.69
C PHE A 261 -8.17 -8.05 14.03
N PHE A 262 -8.29 -7.68 12.76
CA PHE A 262 -9.59 -7.63 12.08
C PHE A 262 -10.01 -8.97 11.51
N VAL A 263 -9.06 -9.72 10.95
CA VAL A 263 -9.33 -11.03 10.34
C VAL A 263 -8.26 -12.01 10.77
N ASP A 264 -8.65 -13.05 11.48
CA ASP A 264 -7.69 -14.03 12.03
C ASP A 264 -6.80 -14.64 10.94
N GLY A 265 -5.49 -14.60 11.21
CA GLY A 265 -4.44 -15.06 10.30
C GLY A 265 -4.22 -14.19 9.05
N MET A 266 -4.85 -13.01 8.94
CA MET A 266 -4.57 -12.08 7.85
C MET A 266 -3.24 -11.36 8.06
N SER A 267 -2.49 -11.22 6.97
CA SER A 267 -1.20 -10.54 6.94
C SER A 267 -1.05 -9.74 5.65
N LEU A 268 0.06 -9.02 5.51
CA LEU A 268 0.40 -8.35 4.26
C LEU A 268 0.51 -9.32 3.07
N VAL A 269 0.81 -10.61 3.31
CA VAL A 269 0.91 -11.64 2.26
C VAL A 269 -0.45 -11.90 1.61
N ASP A 270 -1.56 -11.72 2.34
CA ASP A 270 -2.90 -11.84 1.77
C ASP A 270 -3.17 -10.74 0.74
N LEU A 271 -2.67 -9.51 0.97
CA LEU A 271 -2.81 -8.38 0.04
C LEU A 271 -1.85 -8.51 -1.16
N ASN A 272 -0.65 -9.05 -0.91
CA ASN A 272 0.31 -9.40 -1.95
C ASN A 272 0.05 -10.78 -2.58
N SER A 273 -1.06 -11.44 -2.30
CA SER A 273 -1.36 -12.74 -2.89
C SER A 273 -1.59 -12.63 -4.40
N PRO A 274 -1.29 -13.67 -5.22
CA PRO A 274 -1.65 -13.66 -6.63
C PRO A 274 -3.15 -13.48 -6.84
N ASP A 275 -3.95 -13.82 -5.84
CA ASP A 275 -5.41 -13.73 -5.85
C ASP A 275 -5.87 -12.73 -4.79
N LEU A 276 -6.94 -11.98 -5.07
CA LEU A 276 -7.52 -11.03 -4.12
C LEU A 276 -9.06 -11.14 -4.17
N VAL A 277 -9.70 -11.15 -3.00
CA VAL A 277 -11.13 -10.88 -2.86
C VAL A 277 -11.31 -9.51 -2.22
N GLY A 278 -12.31 -8.74 -2.67
CA GLY A 278 -12.57 -7.40 -2.15
C GLY A 278 -14.00 -6.94 -2.38
N LEU A 279 -14.40 -5.93 -1.61
CA LEU A 279 -15.64 -5.20 -1.82
C LEU A 279 -15.33 -3.84 -2.43
N ASP A 280 -16.12 -3.44 -3.42
CA ASP A 280 -16.04 -2.14 -4.05
C ASP A 280 -16.69 -1.06 -3.16
N ALA A 281 -16.03 -0.73 -2.05
CA ALA A 281 -16.50 0.19 -1.01
C ALA A 281 -15.33 0.87 -0.28
N PRO A 282 -15.57 2.02 0.39
CA PRO A 282 -14.58 2.62 1.27
C PRO A 282 -14.00 1.62 2.28
N PRO A 283 -12.69 1.70 2.62
CA PRO A 283 -12.07 0.77 3.57
C PRO A 283 -12.64 0.88 4.99
N CYS A 284 -13.17 2.06 5.33
CA CYS A 284 -14.05 2.30 6.46
C CYS A 284 -15.07 3.38 6.10
N GLN A 285 -16.29 3.27 6.63
CA GLN A 285 -17.32 4.29 6.53
C GLN A 285 -18.24 4.27 7.75
N THR A 286 -18.79 5.43 8.10
CA THR A 286 -19.79 5.55 9.16
C THR A 286 -21.18 5.28 8.61
N VAL A 287 -21.92 4.40 9.27
CA VAL A 287 -23.29 4.01 8.89
C VAL A 287 -24.17 3.91 10.14
N ALA A 288 -25.49 3.99 9.94
CA ALA A 288 -26.43 3.88 11.05
C ALA A 288 -26.51 2.42 11.56
N PRO A 289 -26.56 2.18 12.88
CA PRO A 289 -26.89 0.87 13.42
C PRO A 289 -28.24 0.36 12.89
N GLY A 290 -28.40 -0.96 12.79
CA GLY A 290 -29.63 -1.60 12.27
C GLY A 290 -29.85 -1.45 10.76
N SER A 291 -29.06 -0.63 10.06
CA SER A 291 -29.19 -0.44 8.61
C SER A 291 -28.67 -1.63 7.79
N GLU A 292 -29.00 -1.66 6.51
CA GLU A 292 -28.41 -2.60 5.55
C GLU A 292 -27.16 -1.99 4.92
N PHE A 293 -26.06 -2.74 4.91
CA PHE A 293 -24.89 -2.43 4.08
C PHE A 293 -24.88 -3.34 2.85
N SER A 294 -24.57 -2.77 1.69
CA SER A 294 -24.40 -3.52 0.44
C SER A 294 -23.25 -2.95 -0.39
N ALA A 295 -22.40 -3.81 -0.94
CA ALA A 295 -21.34 -3.43 -1.86
C ALA A 295 -21.04 -4.52 -2.90
N PRO A 296 -20.63 -4.15 -4.13
CA PRO A 296 -20.19 -5.12 -5.13
C PRO A 296 -18.98 -5.93 -4.64
N LEU A 297 -19.07 -7.26 -4.73
CA LEU A 297 -18.00 -8.21 -4.43
C LEU A 297 -17.25 -8.55 -5.72
N PHE A 298 -15.92 -8.53 -5.66
CA PHE A 298 -15.07 -8.93 -6.78
C PHE A 298 -14.00 -9.92 -6.37
N VAL A 299 -13.54 -10.71 -7.34
CA VAL A 299 -12.39 -11.62 -7.21
C VAL A 299 -11.41 -11.34 -8.34
N SER A 300 -10.18 -10.99 -7.98
CA SER A 300 -9.02 -10.81 -8.87
C SER A 300 -8.18 -12.08 -8.83
N HIS A 301 -8.07 -12.82 -9.93
CA HIS A 301 -7.43 -14.14 -9.95
C HIS A 301 -6.25 -14.19 -10.93
N TRP A 302 -5.03 -14.31 -10.42
CA TRP A 302 -3.80 -14.40 -11.23
C TRP A 302 -2.88 -15.55 -10.84
N GLY A 303 -3.22 -16.30 -9.79
CA GLY A 303 -2.47 -17.46 -9.31
C GLY A 303 -2.67 -18.75 -10.13
N PRO A 304 -2.31 -19.90 -9.53
CA PRO A 304 -2.65 -21.23 -10.03
C PRO A 304 -4.15 -21.39 -10.21
N ALA A 305 -4.57 -22.10 -11.27
CA ALA A 305 -5.98 -22.22 -11.65
C ALA A 305 -6.88 -22.69 -10.50
N MET A 306 -8.08 -22.09 -10.40
CA MET A 306 -9.16 -22.50 -9.50
C MET A 306 -10.39 -22.86 -10.32
N SER A 307 -10.81 -24.13 -10.32
CA SER A 307 -12.01 -24.59 -11.04
C SER A 307 -13.30 -24.08 -10.40
N THR A 308 -13.34 -24.15 -9.07
CA THR A 308 -14.41 -23.64 -8.22
C THR A 308 -13.78 -23.07 -6.97
N ALA A 309 -14.32 -21.98 -6.44
CA ALA A 309 -13.88 -21.39 -5.19
C ALA A 309 -15.08 -20.86 -4.42
N GLN A 310 -14.86 -20.54 -3.14
CA GLN A 310 -15.87 -20.00 -2.25
C GLN A 310 -15.33 -18.75 -1.57
N VAL A 311 -16.16 -17.72 -1.50
CA VAL A 311 -15.92 -16.56 -0.63
C VAL A 311 -16.69 -16.79 0.66
N HIS A 312 -15.95 -17.07 1.73
CA HIS A 312 -16.49 -17.07 3.09
C HIS A 312 -16.48 -15.64 3.62
N TRP A 313 -17.54 -15.22 4.29
CA TRP A 313 -17.59 -13.91 4.93
C TRP A 313 -18.13 -13.99 6.35
N THR A 314 -17.65 -13.11 7.21
CA THR A 314 -18.16 -12.90 8.58
C THR A 314 -18.40 -11.41 8.81
N LEU A 315 -19.45 -11.09 9.55
CA LEU A 315 -19.68 -9.77 10.12
C LEU A 315 -19.42 -9.85 11.61
N ASP A 316 -18.34 -9.23 12.07
CA ASP A 316 -17.92 -9.24 13.46
C ASP A 316 -18.05 -7.84 14.06
N LEU A 317 -18.70 -7.69 15.21
CA LEU A 317 -18.81 -6.42 15.92
C LEU A 317 -17.76 -6.36 17.03
N THR A 318 -16.92 -5.32 16.99
CA THR A 318 -16.14 -4.89 18.15
C THR A 318 -16.89 -3.76 18.84
N ASP A 319 -17.37 -4.00 20.07
CA ASP A 319 -18.08 -2.98 20.81
C ASP A 319 -17.15 -1.89 21.37
N ARG A 320 -17.75 -0.86 21.97
CA ARG A 320 -17.02 0.27 22.60
C ARG A 320 -16.06 -0.13 23.74
N PHE A 321 -16.13 -1.37 24.22
CA PHE A 321 -15.27 -1.91 25.28
C PHE A 321 -14.20 -2.86 24.73
N GLY A 322 -14.10 -3.00 23.40
CA GLY A 322 -13.17 -3.89 22.72
C GLY A 322 -13.60 -5.36 22.72
N GLN A 323 -14.85 -5.67 23.09
CA GLN A 323 -15.36 -7.04 23.04
C GLN A 323 -15.81 -7.37 21.63
N LYS A 324 -15.30 -8.49 21.11
CA LYS A 324 -15.64 -9.00 19.78
C LYS A 324 -16.74 -10.04 19.85
N GLN A 325 -17.72 -9.92 18.95
CA GLN A 325 -18.75 -10.93 18.74
C GLN A 325 -19.00 -11.11 17.25
N GLN A 326 -19.16 -12.36 16.81
CA GLN A 326 -19.65 -12.64 15.46
C GLN A 326 -21.16 -12.40 15.42
N VAL A 327 -21.59 -11.57 14.47
CA VAL A 327 -23.00 -11.19 14.27
C VAL A 327 -23.65 -12.10 13.23
N SER A 328 -22.99 -12.28 12.09
CA SER A 328 -23.49 -13.12 11.00
C SER A 328 -22.33 -13.65 10.14
N GLN A 329 -22.61 -14.64 9.31
CA GLN A 329 -21.64 -15.22 8.39
C GLN A 329 -22.35 -15.85 7.19
N GLY A 330 -21.61 -16.12 6.13
CA GLY A 330 -22.11 -16.84 4.97
C GLY A 330 -21.02 -17.27 4.01
N VAL A 331 -21.46 -17.91 2.92
CA VAL A 331 -20.58 -18.45 1.88
C VAL A 331 -21.19 -18.16 0.53
N ILE A 332 -20.37 -17.65 -0.40
CA ILE A 332 -20.77 -17.34 -1.77
C ILE A 332 -19.91 -18.19 -2.71
N PRO A 333 -20.50 -19.12 -3.49
CA PRO A 333 -19.77 -19.86 -4.50
C PRO A 333 -19.36 -18.91 -5.64
N VAL A 334 -18.13 -19.04 -6.11
CA VAL A 334 -17.56 -18.22 -7.18
C VAL A 334 -16.84 -19.07 -8.22
N HIS A 335 -16.78 -18.56 -9.45
CA HIS A 335 -16.05 -19.16 -10.56
C HIS A 335 -15.00 -18.17 -11.09
N PRO A 336 -13.84 -18.03 -10.41
CA PRO A 336 -12.84 -17.04 -10.77
C PRO A 336 -12.31 -17.25 -12.19
N GLN A 337 -12.27 -16.18 -12.98
CA GLN A 337 -11.59 -16.20 -14.28
C GLN A 337 -10.10 -15.97 -14.08
N ARG A 338 -9.27 -16.96 -14.46
CA ARG A 338 -7.82 -16.82 -14.39
C ARG A 338 -7.34 -15.70 -15.31
N PHE A 339 -6.41 -14.90 -14.79
CA PHE A 339 -5.87 -13.70 -15.43
C PHE A 339 -6.91 -12.60 -15.65
N GLY A 340 -7.81 -12.42 -14.67
CA GLY A 340 -8.87 -11.43 -14.76
C GLY A 340 -9.47 -11.07 -13.42
N VAL A 341 -10.48 -10.20 -13.49
CA VAL A 341 -11.30 -9.80 -12.35
C VAL A 341 -12.75 -10.10 -12.70
N ILE A 342 -13.46 -10.81 -11.82
CA ILE A 342 -14.90 -11.05 -11.94
C ILE A 342 -15.65 -10.21 -10.91
N ASN A 343 -16.86 -9.76 -11.29
CA ASN A 343 -17.84 -9.23 -10.35
C ASN A 343 -18.80 -10.37 -9.97
N VAL A 344 -18.99 -10.59 -8.68
CA VAL A 344 -19.75 -11.72 -8.11
C VAL A 344 -21.20 -11.32 -7.78
N GLY A 345 -21.54 -10.03 -7.93
CA GLY A 345 -22.79 -9.44 -7.44
C GLY A 345 -22.54 -8.62 -6.17
N ALA A 346 -23.61 -8.20 -5.49
CA ALA A 346 -23.50 -7.45 -4.25
C ALA A 346 -23.56 -8.39 -3.03
N LEU A 347 -22.68 -8.16 -2.04
CA LEU A 347 -22.82 -8.73 -0.71
C LEU A 347 -23.61 -7.73 0.15
N SER A 348 -24.79 -8.16 0.60
CA SER A 348 -25.64 -7.38 1.51
C SER A 348 -25.69 -8.03 2.89
N VAL A 349 -25.59 -7.22 3.95
CA VAL A 349 -25.70 -7.66 5.34
C VAL A 349 -26.52 -6.66 6.16
N THR A 350 -27.33 -7.17 7.08
CA THR A 350 -27.97 -6.34 8.12
C THR A 350 -26.99 -6.08 9.24
N LEU A 351 -26.79 -4.82 9.59
CA LEU A 351 -25.87 -4.38 10.62
C LEU A 351 -26.52 -4.48 12.00
N PRO A 352 -25.75 -4.74 13.07
CA PRO A 352 -26.30 -4.77 14.42
C PRO A 352 -26.81 -3.39 14.84
N GLU A 353 -27.81 -3.38 15.73
CA GLU A 353 -28.36 -2.17 16.37
C GLU A 353 -27.37 -1.53 17.37
N GLN A 354 -26.37 -2.30 17.81
CA GLN A 354 -25.39 -1.86 18.78
C GLN A 354 -24.29 -1.02 18.12
N ALA A 355 -23.97 0.13 18.71
CA ALA A 355 -22.83 0.96 18.31
C ALA A 355 -21.48 0.24 18.51
N GLY A 356 -20.56 0.44 17.58
CA GLY A 356 -19.24 -0.16 17.60
C GLY A 356 -18.60 -0.18 16.21
N LEU A 357 -17.53 -0.95 16.05
CA LEU A 357 -16.87 -1.18 14.78
C LEU A 357 -17.26 -2.55 14.24
N ALA A 358 -18.08 -2.57 13.20
CA ALA A 358 -18.39 -3.80 12.48
C ALA A 358 -17.33 -4.06 11.40
N THR A 359 -16.75 -5.25 11.39
CA THR A 359 -15.78 -5.71 10.40
C THR A 359 -16.45 -6.75 9.52
N LEU A 360 -16.58 -6.46 8.22
CA LEU A 360 -17.02 -7.44 7.24
C LEU A 360 -15.78 -8.09 6.61
N ALA A 361 -15.40 -9.25 7.16
CA ALA A 361 -14.24 -10.02 6.74
C ALA A 361 -14.59 -10.94 5.56
N LEU A 362 -13.63 -11.13 4.66
CA LEU A 362 -13.73 -11.95 3.46
C LEU A 362 -12.55 -12.92 3.43
N ARG A 363 -12.81 -14.16 3.01
CA ARG A 363 -11.80 -15.19 2.80
C ARG A 363 -12.10 -15.95 1.52
N LEU A 364 -11.17 -15.93 0.57
CA LEU A 364 -11.26 -16.72 -0.65
C LEU A 364 -10.62 -18.09 -0.40
N GLU A 365 -11.40 -19.15 -0.60
CA GLU A 365 -10.99 -20.54 -0.42
C GLU A 365 -11.17 -21.30 -1.75
N ASP A 366 -10.15 -22.04 -2.18
CA ASP A 366 -10.23 -22.86 -3.39
C ASP A 366 -10.89 -24.22 -3.15
N ASP A 367 -11.01 -25.03 -4.19
CA ASP A 367 -11.63 -26.34 -4.17
C ASP A 367 -10.88 -27.39 -3.33
N ALA A 368 -9.62 -27.12 -2.97
CA ALA A 368 -8.84 -27.94 -2.05
C ALA A 368 -8.97 -27.48 -0.58
N GLY A 369 -9.76 -26.43 -0.30
CA GLY A 369 -9.88 -25.84 1.03
C GLY A 369 -8.69 -24.92 1.38
N GLN A 370 -7.85 -24.55 0.41
CA GLN A 370 -6.73 -23.65 0.66
C GLN A 370 -7.22 -22.20 0.67
N ILE A 371 -6.86 -21.47 1.72
CA ILE A 371 -7.10 -20.03 1.81
C ILE A 371 -6.12 -19.32 0.88
N ARG A 372 -6.67 -18.61 -0.11
CA ARG A 372 -5.90 -17.91 -1.14
C ARG A 372 -5.58 -16.47 -0.75
N CYS A 373 -6.50 -15.82 -0.06
CA CYS A 373 -6.33 -14.50 0.52
C CYS A 373 -7.47 -14.19 1.50
N ARG A 374 -7.25 -13.15 2.30
CA ARG A 374 -8.22 -12.50 3.18
C ARG A 374 -8.26 -11.00 2.90
N ASN A 375 -9.42 -10.39 3.13
CA ASN A 375 -9.59 -8.94 3.09
C ASN A 375 -10.77 -8.54 3.98
N TYR A 376 -11.00 -7.25 4.20
CA TYR A 376 -12.13 -6.77 4.98
C TYR A 376 -12.51 -5.34 4.63
N VAL A 377 -13.72 -4.92 5.01
CA VAL A 377 -14.10 -3.50 5.13
C VAL A 377 -14.63 -3.24 6.53
N ASN A 378 -14.51 -2.00 7.00
CA ASN A 378 -14.97 -1.60 8.32
C ASN A 378 -16.20 -0.71 8.18
N LEU A 379 -17.12 -0.84 9.12
CA LEU A 379 -18.34 -0.07 9.20
C LEU A 379 -18.42 0.46 10.63
N GLU A 380 -18.22 1.75 10.78
CA GLU A 380 -18.39 2.40 12.06
C GLU A 380 -19.88 2.63 12.30
N LEU A 381 -20.44 1.91 13.28
CA LEU A 381 -21.82 2.01 13.70
C LEU A 381 -21.90 3.07 14.80
N ARG A 382 -22.24 4.29 14.41
CA ARG A 382 -22.23 5.43 15.33
C ARG A 382 -23.65 5.77 15.78
N THR A 383 -23.83 5.88 17.10
CA THR A 383 -25.04 6.43 17.75
C THR A 383 -24.74 7.80 18.34
N ASP A 384 -25.74 8.41 18.98
CA ASP A 384 -25.52 9.53 19.91
C ASP A 384 -24.42 9.22 20.94
N ALA A 385 -23.80 10.28 21.46
CA ALA A 385 -22.74 10.18 22.44
C ALA A 385 -23.20 9.37 23.66
N ALA A 386 -22.37 8.41 24.07
CA ALA A 386 -22.63 7.62 25.28
C ALA A 386 -22.61 8.53 26.52
N PRO A 387 -23.42 8.23 27.55
CA PRO A 387 -23.47 9.06 28.75
C PRO A 387 -22.13 9.06 29.49
N ALA A 388 -21.84 10.16 30.18
CA ALA A 388 -20.61 10.34 30.95
C ALA A 388 -20.42 9.26 32.03
N ALA A 389 -21.52 8.80 32.63
CA ALA A 389 -21.56 7.65 33.53
C ALA A 389 -22.63 6.67 33.06
N GLU A 390 -22.27 5.40 32.95
CA GLU A 390 -23.15 4.33 32.50
C GLU A 390 -23.06 3.15 33.47
N LYS A 391 -24.22 2.72 33.99
CA LYS A 391 -24.30 1.52 34.82
C LYS A 391 -24.29 0.27 33.92
N LEU A 392 -23.34 -0.62 34.17
CA LEU A 392 -23.18 -1.91 33.50
C LEU A 392 -23.63 -3.05 34.42
N ALA A 393 -23.75 -4.27 33.88
CA ALA A 393 -24.11 -5.44 34.66
C ALA A 393 -23.19 -5.70 35.86
N ASN A 394 -21.88 -5.43 35.70
CA ASN A 394 -20.84 -5.71 36.70
C ASN A 394 -20.02 -4.47 37.09
N GLY A 395 -20.62 -3.27 37.04
CA GLY A 395 -19.92 -2.04 37.44
C GLY A 395 -20.40 -0.80 36.71
N TRP A 396 -19.48 0.13 36.49
CA TRP A 396 -19.75 1.42 35.84
C TRP A 396 -18.70 1.72 34.78
N ALA A 397 -19.13 2.33 33.67
CA ALA A 397 -18.25 2.98 32.72
C ALA A 397 -18.32 4.49 32.94
N LEU A 398 -17.19 5.11 33.25
CA LEU A 398 -17.03 6.55 33.42
C LEU A 398 -16.18 7.07 32.27
N ARG A 399 -16.67 8.10 31.57
CA ARG A 399 -16.08 8.62 30.34
C ARG A 399 -15.57 10.04 30.55
N ILE A 400 -14.35 10.28 30.07
CA ILE A 400 -13.67 11.55 30.16
C ILE A 400 -13.15 11.89 28.78
N ALA A 401 -13.40 13.11 28.31
CA ALA A 401 -12.80 13.58 27.07
C ALA A 401 -11.29 13.77 27.30
N PRO A 402 -10.41 13.31 26.38
CA PRO A 402 -8.96 13.39 26.58
C PRO A 402 -8.43 14.80 26.91
N GLY A 403 -9.06 15.84 26.37
CA GLY A 403 -8.71 17.24 26.64
C GLY A 403 -9.25 17.82 27.94
N HIS A 404 -10.11 17.11 28.68
CA HIS A 404 -10.68 17.55 29.97
C HIS A 404 -9.85 17.02 31.16
N TYR A 405 -8.54 17.30 31.13
CA TYR A 405 -7.62 16.97 32.21
C TYR A 405 -7.53 18.09 33.26
N GLN A 406 -7.08 17.77 34.47
CA GLN A 406 -6.82 18.75 35.52
C GLN A 406 -5.41 19.34 35.40
N HIS A 407 -4.42 18.48 35.22
CA HIS A 407 -3.02 18.88 35.13
C HIS A 407 -2.33 18.11 34.01
N THR A 408 -1.34 18.73 33.40
CA THR A 408 -0.47 18.05 32.44
C THR A 408 0.90 18.72 32.43
N SER A 409 1.95 17.93 32.21
CA SER A 409 3.32 18.43 32.10
C SER A 409 4.08 17.61 31.06
N TRP A 410 4.80 18.27 30.16
CA TRP A 410 5.56 17.66 29.07
C TRP A 410 6.88 18.39 28.85
N GLN A 411 7.90 17.65 28.39
CA GLN A 411 9.26 18.19 28.15
C GLN A 411 9.37 19.06 26.90
N TRP A 412 8.42 18.95 25.97
CA TRP A 412 8.38 19.68 24.70
C TRP A 412 7.21 20.67 24.68
N PRO A 413 7.04 21.53 23.65
CA PRO A 413 6.06 22.62 23.69
C PRO A 413 4.65 22.17 24.07
N MET A 414 3.86 23.14 24.56
CA MET A 414 2.57 22.92 25.22
C MET A 414 1.70 21.91 24.46
N PRO A 415 1.15 20.89 25.13
CA PRO A 415 0.30 19.89 24.49
C PRO A 415 -0.91 20.54 23.83
N PHE A 416 -1.42 19.88 22.80
CA PHE A 416 -2.61 20.32 22.08
C PHE A 416 -3.84 19.58 22.58
N SER A 417 -4.90 20.34 22.83
CA SER A 417 -6.26 19.83 23.02
C SER A 417 -7.17 20.38 21.94
N ALA A 418 -8.00 19.53 21.34
CA ALA A 418 -9.05 20.01 20.45
C ALA A 418 -10.03 20.93 21.21
N PRO A 419 -10.66 21.93 20.56
CA PRO A 419 -11.59 22.85 21.23
C PRO A 419 -12.78 22.17 21.93
N ASP A 420 -13.19 21.00 21.44
CA ASP A 420 -14.26 20.17 22.01
C ASP A 420 -13.75 19.16 23.07
N GLY A 421 -12.44 19.15 23.34
CA GLY A 421 -11.79 18.22 24.25
C GLY A 421 -11.69 16.78 23.74
N ALA A 422 -12.17 16.48 22.53
CA ALA A 422 -12.24 15.10 22.03
C ALA A 422 -10.86 14.48 21.73
N LYS A 423 -9.83 15.32 21.59
CA LYS A 423 -8.46 14.90 21.31
C LYS A 423 -7.46 15.63 22.20
N PHE A 424 -6.46 14.88 22.65
CA PHE A 424 -5.26 15.37 23.30
C PHE A 424 -4.04 14.81 22.57
N SER A 425 -3.01 15.63 22.36
CA SER A 425 -1.72 15.18 21.82
C SER A 425 -0.57 15.94 22.44
N ALA A 426 0.53 15.24 22.69
CA ALA A 426 1.72 15.80 23.29
C ALA A 426 2.98 15.12 22.73
N HIS A 427 4.15 15.71 23.02
CA HIS A 427 5.44 15.25 22.52
C HIS A 427 6.45 15.09 23.66
N GLY A 428 7.33 14.09 23.53
CA GLY A 428 8.36 13.79 24.53
C GLY A 428 7.81 13.05 25.76
N ASN A 429 8.48 13.21 26.90
CA ASN A 429 8.05 12.59 28.15
C ASN A 429 7.15 13.55 28.94
N GLY A 430 6.09 13.00 29.55
CA GLY A 430 5.15 13.79 30.32
C GLY A 430 4.04 12.96 30.94
N TYR A 431 3.03 13.65 31.47
CA TYR A 431 1.85 13.03 32.07
C TYR A 431 0.59 13.87 31.84
N VAL A 432 -0.56 13.22 31.98
CA VAL A 432 -1.88 13.84 32.01
C VAL A 432 -2.63 13.29 33.21
N ASP A 433 -3.10 14.17 34.08
CA ASP A 433 -3.85 13.83 35.27
C ASP A 433 -5.33 14.11 35.07
N TYR A 434 -6.15 13.08 35.26
CA TYR A 434 -7.60 13.17 35.23
C TYR A 434 -8.17 12.97 36.63
N GLU A 435 -9.19 13.76 36.97
CA GLU A 435 -9.98 13.56 38.18
C GLU A 435 -11.37 13.04 37.79
N VAL A 436 -11.77 11.93 38.41
CA VAL A 436 -13.01 11.22 38.06
C VAL A 436 -13.92 11.19 39.26
N MET A 437 -15.09 11.82 39.12
CA MET A 437 -16.13 11.75 40.13
C MET A 437 -16.85 10.41 40.01
N ILE A 438 -16.72 9.58 41.05
CA ILE A 438 -17.45 8.32 41.16
C ILE A 438 -18.92 8.64 41.47
N PRO A 439 -19.90 8.04 40.77
CA PRO A 439 -21.32 8.23 41.08
C PRO A 439 -21.62 7.89 42.54
N THR A 440 -22.50 8.67 43.18
CA THR A 440 -22.85 8.50 44.60
C THR A 440 -23.50 7.14 44.92
N GLU A 441 -24.03 6.46 43.90
CA GLU A 441 -24.62 5.12 43.99
C GLU A 441 -23.57 4.00 44.08
N VAL A 442 -22.30 4.31 43.82
CA VAL A 442 -21.21 3.34 43.93
C VAL A 442 -20.67 3.35 45.36
N ASP A 443 -20.80 2.21 46.04
CA ASP A 443 -20.07 1.98 47.29
C ASP A 443 -18.58 1.78 46.98
N ALA A 444 -17.78 2.82 47.25
CA ALA A 444 -16.35 2.81 46.98
C ALA A 444 -15.61 1.67 47.70
N THR A 445 -16.15 1.16 48.80
CA THR A 445 -15.55 0.04 49.56
C THR A 445 -15.69 -1.31 48.84
N GLN A 446 -16.60 -1.40 47.86
CA GLN A 446 -16.84 -2.62 47.07
C GLN A 446 -16.10 -2.62 45.72
N ILE A 447 -15.36 -1.55 45.40
CA ILE A 447 -14.58 -1.49 44.16
C ILE A 447 -13.37 -2.43 44.29
N SER A 448 -13.44 -3.57 43.60
CA SER A 448 -12.36 -4.56 43.56
C SER A 448 -11.39 -4.36 42.39
N ARG A 449 -11.80 -3.60 41.35
CA ARG A 449 -11.00 -3.37 40.14
C ARG A 449 -11.37 -2.05 39.46
N ILE A 450 -10.34 -1.37 38.94
CA ILE A 450 -10.46 -0.25 38.01
C ILE A 450 -9.72 -0.63 36.72
N ARG A 451 -10.29 -0.32 35.56
CA ARG A 451 -9.65 -0.50 34.25
C ARG A 451 -9.75 0.82 33.49
N LEU A 452 -8.61 1.30 33.02
CA LEU A 452 -8.55 2.40 32.05
C LEU A 452 -8.62 1.80 30.64
N LEU A 453 -9.55 2.30 29.83
CA LEU A 453 -9.59 2.06 28.40
C LEU A 453 -9.35 3.41 27.71
N ALA A 454 -8.39 3.44 26.79
CA ALA A 454 -8.07 4.63 26.01
C ALA A 454 -7.66 4.22 24.60
N GLU A 455 -8.06 5.01 23.62
CA GLU A 455 -7.49 4.96 22.27
C GLU A 455 -6.24 5.84 22.26
N MET A 456 -5.11 5.26 21.91
CA MET A 456 -3.82 5.94 21.91
C MET A 456 -3.12 5.69 20.58
N GLY A 457 -2.50 6.73 20.04
CA GLY A 457 -1.67 6.65 18.86
C GLY A 457 -0.37 7.43 19.09
N ALA A 458 0.69 7.00 18.42
CA ALA A 458 1.96 7.72 18.37
C ALA A 458 2.31 7.97 16.90
N ARG A 459 3.05 9.06 16.65
CA ARG A 459 3.60 9.38 15.33
C ARG A 459 5.06 9.77 15.52
N GLY A 460 5.96 9.12 14.79
CA GLY A 460 7.37 9.52 14.68
C GLY A 460 7.56 10.52 13.54
N GLY A 461 8.47 11.49 13.68
CA GLY A 461 8.79 12.44 12.61
C GLY A 461 9.17 13.81 13.14
N MET A 462 10.02 14.53 12.40
CA MET A 462 10.34 15.92 12.72
C MET A 462 9.08 16.78 12.56
N ALA A 463 8.80 17.61 13.56
CA ALA A 463 7.73 18.60 13.54
C ALA A 463 8.05 19.77 12.61
#